data_AF-A0A1A9K812-F1
#
_entry.id   AF-A0A1A9K812-F1
#
_cell.length_a   1.000
_cell.length_b   1.000
_cell.length_c   1.000
_cell.angle_alpha   90.00
_cell.angle_beta   90.00
_cell.angle_gamma   90.00
#
_symmetry.space_group_name_H-M   'P 1'
#
loop_
_entity.id
_entity.type
_entity.pdbx_description
1 polymer ?
#
loop_
_entity_poly.entity_id
_entity_poly.type
_entity_poly.pdbx_seq_one_letter_code
_entity_poly.pdbx_strand_id
1 'polypeptide(L)'
;MFVKRIIAGAALIALCSGCASGLSAPQKAEYARYEAKGQLIEEKSPGAGAALGLLPGGGSFYGREYGYGVLNLLLWPLSILWDPVSGYDAAKSINYQATRANLESKSEKELSALDDQLKNGQIDLAAYTLEKRKIDKKYGTD
;
A
#
# COMPACT_ATOMS: atom_id res chain seq x y z
N MET A 1 27.66 19.19 24.76
CA MET A 1 26.34 18.53 24.97
C MET A 1 25.34 18.78 23.84
N PHE A 2 25.24 20.01 23.30
CA PHE A 2 24.27 20.35 22.25
C PHE A 2 24.40 19.50 20.96
N VAL A 3 25.62 19.30 20.46
CA VAL A 3 25.87 18.50 19.25
C VAL A 3 25.45 17.03 19.41
N LYS A 4 25.68 16.43 20.59
CA LYS A 4 25.22 15.05 20.88
C LYS A 4 23.69 14.95 20.92
N ARG A 5 23.00 15.98 21.39
CA ARG A 5 21.51 16.05 21.40
C ARG A 5 20.95 16.22 19.98
N ILE A 6 21.61 17.02 19.15
CA ILE A 6 21.24 17.19 17.74
C ILE A 6 21.44 15.89 16.96
N ILE A 7 22.56 15.20 17.15
CA ILE A 7 22.83 13.91 16.49
C ILE A 7 21.84 12.83 16.95
N ALA A 8 21.55 12.76 18.26
CA ALA A 8 20.55 11.83 18.79
C ALA A 8 19.14 12.14 18.25
N GLY A 9 18.76 13.42 18.12
CA GLY A 9 17.51 13.84 17.51
C GLY A 9 17.42 13.48 16.02
N ALA A 10 18.49 13.71 15.25
CA ALA A 10 18.56 13.38 13.83
C ALA A 10 18.50 11.86 13.59
N ALA A 11 19.17 11.06 14.42
CA ALA A 11 19.09 9.61 14.36
C ALA A 11 17.68 9.08 14.68
N LEU A 12 16.99 9.69 15.64
CA LEU A 12 15.61 9.32 15.98
C LEU A 12 14.64 9.65 14.82
N ILE A 13 14.81 10.80 14.17
CA ILE A 13 14.01 11.18 13.00
C ILE A 13 14.25 10.21 11.83
N ALA A 14 15.50 9.84 11.56
CA ALA A 14 15.85 8.90 10.50
C ALA A 14 15.30 7.48 10.74
N LEU A 15 15.17 7.06 12.00
CA LEU A 15 14.58 5.78 12.37
C LEU A 15 13.03 5.79 12.29
N CYS A 16 12.40 6.96 12.41
CA CYS A 16 10.95 7.13 12.29
C CYS A 16 10.48 7.39 10.84
N SER A 17 11.36 7.78 9.93
CA SER A 17 11.11 7.82 8.49
C SER A 17 11.17 6.41 7.88
N GLY A 18 10.32 5.51 8.36
CA GLY A 18 10.12 4.21 7.73
C GLY A 18 9.44 4.40 6.38
N CYS A 19 10.14 4.05 5.28
CA CYS A 19 9.66 3.88 3.90
C CYS A 19 8.34 4.58 3.52
N ALA A 20 8.24 5.88 3.77
CA ALA A 20 7.15 6.72 3.31
C ALA A 20 7.50 7.24 1.91
N SER A 21 7.61 6.29 0.97
CA SER A 21 7.62 6.60 -0.44
C SER A 21 6.26 6.21 -0.99
N GLY A 22 5.52 7.18 -1.51
CA GLY A 22 4.30 6.93 -2.27
C GLY A 22 4.54 5.94 -3.43
N LEU A 23 3.46 5.54 -4.09
CA LEU A 23 3.52 4.60 -5.20
C LEU A 23 4.48 5.08 -6.31
N SER A 24 5.37 4.20 -6.76
CA SER A 24 6.16 4.42 -7.98
C SER A 24 5.27 4.43 -9.23
N ALA A 25 5.76 5.00 -10.33
CA ALA A 25 5.03 5.05 -11.61
C ALA A 25 4.40 3.71 -12.05
N PRO A 26 5.11 2.56 -12.03
CA PRO A 26 4.50 1.28 -12.37
C PRO A 26 3.40 0.86 -11.38
N GLN A 27 3.60 1.09 -10.08
CA GLN A 27 2.60 0.76 -9.07
C GLN A 27 1.35 1.64 -9.17
N LYS A 28 1.47 2.90 -9.60
CA LYS A 28 0.31 3.76 -9.91
C LYS A 28 -0.50 3.22 -11.08
N ALA A 29 0.17 2.74 -12.13
CA ALA A 29 -0.50 2.12 -13.28
C ALA A 29 -1.23 0.84 -12.86
N GLU A 30 -0.61 0.02 -12.00
CA GLU A 30 -1.21 -1.19 -11.46
C GLU A 30 -2.40 -0.88 -10.53
N TYR A 31 -2.28 0.12 -9.67
CA TYR A 31 -3.40 0.62 -8.85
C TYR A 31 -4.59 1.05 -9.70
N ALA A 32 -4.35 1.80 -10.78
CA ALA A 32 -5.40 2.21 -11.71
C ALA A 32 -6.05 1.02 -12.43
N ARG A 33 -5.28 -0.05 -12.71
CA ARG A 33 -5.83 -1.31 -13.24
C ARG A 33 -6.73 -2.01 -12.21
N TYR A 34 -6.33 -2.05 -10.94
CA TYR A 34 -7.16 -2.61 -9.87
C TYR A 34 -8.46 -1.82 -9.65
N GLU A 35 -8.37 -0.49 -9.72
CA GLU A 35 -9.52 0.41 -9.67
C GLU A 35 -10.47 0.17 -10.86
N ALA A 36 -9.93 0.09 -12.09
CA ALA A 36 -10.71 -0.17 -13.29
C ALA A 36 -11.37 -1.57 -13.29
N LYS A 37 -10.74 -2.58 -12.66
CA LYS A 37 -11.30 -3.93 -12.48
C LYS A 37 -12.29 -4.01 -11.31
N GLY A 38 -12.47 -2.95 -10.51
CA GLY A 38 -13.29 -2.97 -9.30
C GLY A 38 -12.75 -3.91 -8.21
N GLN A 39 -11.45 -4.22 -8.24
CA GLN A 39 -10.78 -5.14 -7.31
C GLN A 39 -10.10 -4.40 -6.15
N LEU A 40 -10.19 -3.06 -6.15
CA LEU A 40 -9.53 -2.22 -5.17
C LEU A 40 -10.15 -2.40 -3.77
N ILE A 41 -9.31 -2.65 -2.78
CA ILE A 41 -9.68 -2.64 -1.38
C ILE A 41 -9.30 -1.30 -0.78
N GLU A 42 -10.31 -0.51 -0.43
CA GLU A 42 -10.15 0.76 0.25
C GLU A 42 -10.10 0.56 1.78
N GLU A 43 -8.90 0.35 2.32
CA GLU A 43 -8.70 0.36 3.78
C GLU A 43 -8.70 1.79 4.34
N LYS A 44 -8.26 2.76 3.54
CA LYS A 44 -8.17 4.17 3.90
C LYS A 44 -8.70 5.05 2.77
N SER A 45 -9.52 6.03 3.14
CA SER A 45 -10.03 7.02 2.19
C SER A 45 -8.92 8.03 1.88
N PRO A 46 -8.50 8.18 0.61
CA PRO A 46 -7.55 9.20 0.22
C PRO A 46 -8.06 10.62 0.53
N GLY A 47 -9.38 10.84 0.44
CA GLY A 47 -10.02 12.10 0.80
C GLY A 47 -9.94 12.41 2.29
N ALA A 48 -10.10 11.39 3.16
CA ALA A 48 -9.91 11.56 4.59
C ALA A 48 -8.44 11.86 4.95
N GLY A 49 -7.48 11.23 4.26
CA GLY A 49 -6.05 11.53 4.41
C GLY A 49 -5.71 12.98 4.04
N ALA A 50 -6.26 13.49 2.94
CA ALA A 50 -6.08 14.88 2.53
C ALA A 50 -6.72 15.88 3.51
N ALA A 51 -7.93 15.59 3.99
CA ALA A 51 -8.63 16.45 4.95
C ALA A 51 -7.92 16.51 6.31
N LEU A 52 -7.43 15.36 6.80
CA LEU A 52 -6.65 15.31 8.04
C LEU A 52 -5.27 15.95 7.87
N GLY A 53 -4.75 16.07 6.65
CA GLY A 53 -3.51 16.81 6.34
C GLY A 53 -3.61 18.33 6.52
N LEU A 54 -4.81 18.88 6.70
CA LEU A 54 -4.97 20.29 7.09
C LEU A 54 -4.68 20.52 8.58
N LEU A 55 -4.76 19.46 9.38
CA LEU A 55 -4.37 19.46 10.78
C LEU A 55 -2.86 19.22 10.89
N PRO A 56 -2.20 19.76 11.92
CA PRO A 56 -0.75 19.62 12.07
C PRO A 56 -0.33 18.15 12.13
N GLY A 57 0.21 17.64 11.02
CA GLY A 57 0.67 16.25 10.84
C GLY A 57 -0.43 15.20 10.67
N GLY A 58 -1.71 15.59 10.59
CA GLY A 58 -2.83 14.64 10.59
C GLY A 58 -2.88 13.75 9.34
N GLY A 59 -2.43 14.25 8.20
CA GLY A 59 -2.36 13.49 6.95
C GLY A 59 -1.32 12.38 7.04
N SER A 60 -0.12 12.74 7.50
CA SER A 60 0.98 11.80 7.77
C SER A 60 0.62 10.74 8.82
N PHE A 61 -0.04 11.12 9.94
CA PHE A 61 -0.49 10.14 10.93
C PHE A 61 -1.55 9.19 10.38
N TYR A 62 -2.49 9.70 9.57
CA TYR A 62 -3.50 8.87 8.92
C TYR A 62 -2.87 7.89 7.92
N GLY A 63 -1.85 8.34 7.18
CA GLY A 63 -1.06 7.54 6.24
C GLY A 63 -0.09 6.55 6.90
N ARG A 64 -0.06 6.45 8.24
CA ARG A 64 0.94 5.69 9.02
C ARG A 64 2.39 6.16 8.78
N GLU A 65 2.57 7.38 8.29
CA GLU A 65 3.87 8.03 8.07
C GLU A 65 4.27 8.83 9.33
N TYR A 66 4.42 8.14 10.47
CA TYR A 66 4.60 8.79 11.78
C TYR A 66 5.81 9.74 11.85
N GLY A 67 6.90 9.45 11.14
CA GLY A 67 8.06 10.34 11.05
C GLY A 67 7.74 11.68 10.36
N TYR A 68 6.98 11.64 9.26
CA TYR A 68 6.51 12.84 8.57
C TYR A 68 5.48 13.60 9.41
N GLY A 69 4.66 12.89 10.21
CA GLY A 69 3.70 13.50 11.13
C GLY A 69 4.37 14.36 12.19
N VAL A 70 5.47 13.88 12.78
CA VAL A 70 6.25 14.66 13.77
C VAL A 70 6.92 15.88 13.13
N LEU A 71 7.47 15.75 11.92
CA LEU A 71 8.06 16.88 11.20
C LEU A 71 7.00 17.92 10.81
N ASN A 72 5.83 17.48 10.36
CA ASN A 72 4.72 18.36 9.98
C ASN A 72 4.09 19.07 11.18
N LEU A 73 4.12 18.45 12.37
CA LEU A 73 3.75 19.09 13.63
C LEU A 73 4.72 20.23 13.98
N LEU A 74 6.03 20.00 13.81
CA LEU A 74 7.09 21.00 14.10
C LEU A 74 7.14 22.14 13.07
N LEU A 75 6.78 21.85 11.81
CA LEU A 75 6.80 22.80 10.69
C LEU A 75 5.44 23.46 10.43
N TRP A 76 4.45 23.24 11.30
CA TRP A 76 3.16 23.90 11.21
C TRP A 76 3.31 25.42 11.45
N PRO A 77 2.64 26.30 10.68
CA PRO A 77 1.59 26.02 9.69
C PRO A 77 2.09 25.77 8.25
N LEU A 78 3.39 25.81 8.00
CA LEU A 78 3.96 25.65 6.65
C LEU A 78 3.62 24.28 6.05
N SER A 79 3.45 23.26 6.89
CA SER A 79 3.14 21.88 6.51
C SER A 79 1.80 21.66 5.79
N ILE A 80 0.87 22.62 5.84
CA ILE A 80 -0.40 22.55 5.10
C ILE A 80 -0.18 22.49 3.58
N LEU A 81 0.97 22.98 3.09
CA LEU A 81 1.30 22.99 1.67
C LEU A 81 1.60 21.59 1.10
N TRP A 82 1.97 20.60 1.93
CA TRP A 82 2.40 19.27 1.44
C TRP A 82 1.84 18.08 2.24
N ASP A 83 1.41 18.25 3.49
CA ASP A 83 0.82 17.16 4.31
C ASP A 83 -0.49 16.60 3.72
N PRO A 84 -1.39 17.40 3.09
CA PRO A 84 -2.56 16.85 2.41
C PRO A 84 -2.21 15.92 1.24
N VAL A 85 -1.17 16.26 0.48
CA VAL A 85 -0.71 15.44 -0.66
C VAL A 85 -0.03 14.17 -0.17
N SER A 86 0.81 14.27 0.87
CA SER A 86 1.44 13.11 1.53
C SER A 86 0.37 12.16 2.11
N GLY A 87 -0.63 12.67 2.83
CA GLY A 87 -1.72 11.85 3.38
C GLY A 87 -2.54 11.13 2.31
N TYR A 88 -2.76 11.78 1.15
CA TYR A 88 -3.45 11.18 0.00
C TYR A 88 -2.63 10.05 -0.65
N ASP A 89 -1.34 10.29 -0.92
CA ASP A 89 -0.46 9.30 -1.52
C ASP A 89 -0.19 8.11 -0.59
N ALA A 90 -0.08 8.36 0.72
CA ALA A 90 0.06 7.32 1.73
C ALA A 90 -1.19 6.42 1.81
N ALA A 91 -2.38 7.02 1.78
CA ALA A 91 -3.64 6.25 1.74
C ALA A 91 -3.73 5.34 0.50
N LYS A 92 -3.33 5.85 -0.69
CA LYS A 92 -3.27 5.02 -1.91
C LYS A 92 -2.25 3.89 -1.79
N SER A 93 -1.08 4.16 -1.23
CA SER A 93 -0.04 3.14 -1.04
C SER A 93 -0.54 2.01 -0.13
N ILE A 94 -1.24 2.34 0.94
CA ILE A 94 -1.86 1.36 1.85
C ILE A 94 -2.92 0.54 1.10
N ASN A 95 -3.83 1.19 0.37
CA ASN A 95 -4.86 0.49 -0.40
C ASN A 95 -4.27 -0.43 -1.47
N TYR A 96 -3.19 -0.02 -2.14
CA TYR A 96 -2.47 -0.84 -3.10
C TYR A 96 -1.90 -2.11 -2.46
N GLN A 97 -1.19 -1.97 -1.34
CA GLN A 97 -0.58 -3.09 -0.64
C GLN A 97 -1.65 -4.06 -0.11
N ALA A 98 -2.74 -3.54 0.46
CA ALA A 98 -3.88 -4.33 0.91
C ALA A 98 -4.55 -5.09 -0.24
N THR A 99 -4.76 -4.40 -1.37
CA THR A 99 -5.33 -5.00 -2.58
C THR A 99 -4.45 -6.13 -3.11
N ARG A 100 -3.14 -5.89 -3.24
CA ARG A 100 -2.21 -6.90 -3.74
C ARG A 100 -2.16 -8.12 -2.82
N ALA A 101 -2.01 -7.92 -1.52
CA ALA A 101 -1.99 -9.02 -0.54
C ALA A 101 -3.29 -9.85 -0.57
N ASN A 102 -4.45 -9.20 -0.76
CA ASN A 102 -5.72 -9.90 -0.88
C ASN A 102 -5.84 -10.72 -2.17
N LEU A 103 -5.42 -10.15 -3.31
CA LEU A 103 -5.43 -10.84 -4.60
C LEU A 103 -4.47 -12.02 -4.61
N GLU A 104 -3.26 -11.85 -4.05
CA GLU A 104 -2.27 -12.92 -3.89
C GLU A 104 -2.82 -14.05 -3.02
N SER A 105 -3.40 -13.73 -1.86
CA SER A 105 -4.02 -14.74 -1.00
C SER A 105 -5.19 -15.47 -1.66
N LYS A 106 -6.00 -14.79 -2.49
CA LYS A 106 -7.08 -15.43 -3.26
C LYS A 106 -6.53 -16.34 -4.36
N SER A 107 -5.52 -15.88 -5.07
CA SER A 107 -4.83 -16.65 -6.12
C SER A 107 -4.23 -17.94 -5.54
N GLU A 108 -3.48 -17.84 -4.43
CA GLU A 108 -2.88 -18.99 -3.76
C GLU A 108 -3.93 -20.01 -3.29
N LYS A 109 -5.08 -19.55 -2.77
CA LYS A 109 -6.17 -20.44 -2.36
C LYS A 109 -6.79 -21.19 -3.55
N GLU A 110 -7.02 -20.49 -4.67
CA GLU A 110 -7.55 -21.11 -5.88
C GLU A 110 -6.54 -22.08 -6.51
N LEU A 111 -5.24 -21.74 -6.51
CA LEU A 111 -4.17 -22.62 -6.97
C LEU A 111 -4.00 -23.85 -6.08
N SER A 112 -4.02 -23.68 -4.75
CA SER A 112 -3.93 -24.81 -3.81
C SER A 112 -5.12 -25.76 -3.97
N ALA A 113 -6.33 -25.22 -4.17
CA ALA A 113 -7.51 -26.06 -4.44
C ALA A 113 -7.36 -26.82 -5.76
N LEU A 114 -6.81 -26.18 -6.80
CA LEU A 114 -6.56 -26.82 -8.09
C LEU A 114 -5.48 -27.92 -8.00
N ASP A 115 -4.41 -27.67 -7.22
CA ASP A 115 -3.36 -28.66 -6.95
C ASP A 115 -3.92 -29.88 -6.22
N ASP A 116 -4.81 -29.68 -5.25
CA ASP A 116 -5.45 -30.77 -4.52
C ASP A 116 -6.41 -31.57 -5.43
N GLN A 117 -7.13 -30.92 -6.34
CA GLN A 117 -7.93 -31.61 -7.36
C GLN A 117 -7.07 -32.51 -8.25
N LEU A 118 -5.88 -32.03 -8.67
CA LEU A 118 -4.95 -32.84 -9.47
C LEU A 118 -4.40 -34.02 -8.68
N LYS A 119 -3.98 -33.80 -7.42
CA LYS A 119 -3.46 -34.87 -6.54
C LYS A 119 -4.51 -35.95 -6.25
N ASN A 120 -5.77 -35.54 -6.11
CA ASN A 120 -6.89 -36.45 -5.87
C ASN A 120 -7.41 -37.12 -7.16
N GLY A 121 -6.79 -36.86 -8.31
CA GLY A 121 -7.18 -37.43 -9.61
C GLY A 121 -8.53 -36.93 -10.13
N GLN A 122 -9.03 -35.79 -9.63
CA GLN A 122 -10.30 -35.19 -10.05
C GLN A 122 -10.19 -34.46 -11.39
N ILE A 123 -8.97 -34.03 -11.75
CA ILE A 123 -8.64 -33.36 -13.02
C ILE A 123 -7.38 -33.98 -13.63
N ASP A 124 -7.23 -33.87 -14.94
CA ASP A 124 -6.02 -34.27 -15.66
C ASP A 124 -5.04 -33.09 -15.79
N LEU A 125 -3.81 -33.38 -16.24
CA LEU A 125 -2.76 -32.36 -16.39
C LEU A 125 -3.11 -31.29 -17.44
N ALA A 126 -3.92 -31.65 -18.45
CA ALA A 126 -4.36 -30.73 -19.49
C ALA A 126 -5.38 -29.72 -18.95
N ALA A 127 -6.38 -30.18 -18.21
CA ALA A 127 -7.36 -29.36 -17.51
C ALA A 127 -6.69 -28.50 -16.43
N TYR A 128 -5.75 -29.07 -15.67
CA TYR A 128 -4.94 -28.31 -14.71
C TYR A 128 -4.23 -27.13 -15.36
N THR A 129 -3.55 -27.35 -16.49
CA THR A 129 -2.82 -26.29 -17.20
C THR A 129 -3.76 -25.19 -17.70
N LEU A 130 -4.96 -25.55 -18.15
CA LEU A 130 -5.94 -24.60 -18.65
C LEU A 130 -6.58 -23.78 -17.52
N GLU A 131 -6.95 -24.42 -16.41
CA GLU A 131 -7.51 -23.74 -15.23
C GLU A 131 -6.47 -22.85 -14.56
N LYS A 132 -5.22 -23.31 -14.44
CA LYS A 132 -4.11 -22.49 -13.93
C LYS A 132 -3.96 -21.19 -14.74
N ARG A 133 -3.97 -21.27 -16.08
CA ARG A 133 -3.92 -20.06 -16.92
C ARG A 133 -5.12 -19.13 -16.71
N LYS A 134 -6.30 -19.66 -16.40
CA LYS A 134 -7.47 -18.82 -16.08
C LYS A 134 -7.29 -18.10 -14.74
N ILE A 135 -6.77 -18.78 -13.72
CA ILE A 135 -6.45 -18.19 -12.42
C ILE A 135 -5.38 -17.10 -12.60
N ASP A 136 -4.30 -17.39 -13.33
CA ASP A 136 -3.24 -16.43 -13.63
C ASP A 136 -3.80 -15.22 -14.40
N LYS A 137 -4.70 -15.41 -15.36
CA LYS A 137 -5.34 -14.29 -16.08
C LYS A 137 -6.31 -13.48 -15.22
N LYS A 138 -6.96 -14.11 -14.24
CA LYS A 138 -7.95 -13.48 -13.35
C LYS A 138 -7.29 -12.60 -12.29
N TYR A 139 -6.15 -13.04 -11.75
CA TYR A 139 -5.41 -12.34 -10.70
C TYR A 139 -4.17 -11.59 -11.22
N GLY A 140 -3.71 -11.92 -12.43
CA GLY A 140 -2.56 -11.31 -13.06
C GLY A 140 -2.74 -9.84 -13.38
N THR A 141 -1.62 -9.15 -13.35
CA THR A 141 -1.49 -7.72 -13.59
C THR A 141 -1.09 -7.37 -15.01
N ASP A 142 -0.88 -8.37 -15.89
CA ASP A 142 -0.42 -8.22 -17.28
C ASP A 142 -1.50 -7.76 -18.25
#